data_AF-A0A0B8WKE5-F1
#
_entry.id   AF-A0A0B8WKE5-F1
#
_cell.length_a   1.000
_cell.length_b   1.000
_cell.length_c   1.000
_cell.angle_alpha   90.00
_cell.angle_beta   90.00
_cell.angle_gamma   90.00
#
_symmetry.space_group_name_H-M   'P 1'
#
loop_
_entity.id
_entity.type
_entity.pdbx_description
1 polymer ?
#
loop_
_entity_poly.entity_id
_entity_poly.type
_entity_poly.pdbx_seq_one_letter_code
_entity_poly.pdbx_strand_id
1 'polypeptide(L)'
;MLINCPRCGFQQPKDKYCAQCGVDMESFKPATPPLWKRVFGNPLIQLSLLVVIAGGVGISLYQKGQQNLERRVNYLKSTVQINPSPNTAPAAGPEAAEPSPTDQASQEPQVDAKNDAADGVVTAYKVAAPAPAASPTASATASPTGTEKSARAVAKNEAHLVVYYAEVGRGSLNAIMGASRNTGQFMNFNDYAAGILPTVDSNINRPQITILHKEERALDGAGTIQWSYSIKDRRDPTIEIGLTTFFEINEIEGNTLRGNLEIQRTWKDPTPSGNFEVQRKSFPAIFEIGGRTGFFLAGVMPAQSNLENDDELTAIDVFKILRSPRFRAGDSEFVIFIEFVKGN
;
A
#
# COMPACT_ATOMS: atom_id res chain seq x y z
N MET A 1 -51.97 47.43 -31.36
CA MET A 1 -50.77 46.96 -30.62
C MET A 1 -51.25 45.99 -29.56
N LEU A 2 -50.77 44.74 -29.59
CA LEU A 2 -51.07 43.75 -28.55
C LEU A 2 -50.06 43.92 -27.40
N ILE A 3 -50.51 43.66 -26.17
CA ILE A 3 -49.68 43.64 -24.96
C ILE A 3 -49.83 42.29 -24.24
N ASN A 4 -48.78 41.87 -23.55
CA ASN A 4 -48.76 40.62 -22.77
C ASN A 4 -49.20 40.89 -21.34
N CYS A 5 -50.13 40.11 -20.82
CA CYS A 5 -50.49 40.14 -19.41
C CYS A 5 -49.27 39.79 -18.53
N PRO A 6 -48.88 40.63 -17.56
CA PRO A 6 -47.68 40.39 -16.73
C PRO A 6 -47.85 39.24 -15.73
N ARG A 7 -49.08 38.78 -15.48
CA ARG A 7 -49.36 37.67 -14.56
C ARG A 7 -49.36 36.31 -15.24
N CYS A 8 -49.94 36.20 -16.45
CA CYS A 8 -50.13 34.91 -17.14
C CYS A 8 -49.52 34.83 -18.55
N GLY A 9 -48.99 35.93 -19.11
CA GLY A 9 -48.38 35.95 -20.44
C GLY A 9 -49.35 36.03 -21.62
N PHE A 10 -50.67 36.09 -21.39
CA PHE A 10 -51.68 36.15 -22.44
C PHE A 10 -51.57 37.42 -23.30
N GLN A 11 -51.59 37.27 -24.63
CA GLN A 11 -51.56 38.36 -25.59
C GLN A 11 -52.96 38.91 -25.86
N GLN A 12 -53.17 40.19 -25.58
CA GLN A 12 -54.45 40.86 -25.82
C GLN A 12 -54.28 42.31 -26.26
N PRO A 13 -55.31 42.93 -26.89
CA PRO A 13 -55.34 44.37 -27.09
C PRO A 13 -55.22 45.15 -25.76
N LYS A 14 -54.88 46.44 -25.83
CA LYS A 14 -54.73 47.28 -24.64
C LYS A 14 -56.09 47.47 -23.95
N ASP A 15 -56.25 46.83 -22.79
CA ASP A 15 -57.44 46.86 -21.95
C ASP A 15 -57.03 47.01 -20.47
N LYS A 16 -57.95 47.45 -19.60
CA LYS A 16 -57.71 47.62 -18.17
C LYS A 16 -57.55 46.28 -17.45
N TYR A 17 -58.28 45.25 -17.90
CA TYR A 17 -58.26 43.91 -17.28
C TYR A 17 -57.76 42.84 -18.24
N CYS A 18 -57.06 41.83 -17.71
CA CYS A 18 -56.71 40.65 -18.48
C CYS A 18 -57.94 39.76 -18.71
N ALA A 19 -58.24 39.44 -19.97
CA ALA A 19 -59.36 38.59 -20.35
C ALA A 19 -59.24 37.15 -19.81
N GLN A 20 -58.01 36.67 -19.57
CA GLN A 20 -57.78 35.31 -19.07
C GLN A 20 -57.68 35.21 -17.53
N CYS A 21 -57.04 36.17 -16.85
CA CYS A 21 -56.78 36.07 -15.41
C CYS A 21 -57.39 37.20 -14.56
N GLY A 22 -58.11 38.15 -15.17
CA GLY A 22 -58.83 39.23 -14.50
C GLY A 22 -57.94 40.27 -13.80
N VAL A 23 -56.62 40.24 -13.99
CA VAL A 23 -55.71 41.19 -13.33
C VAL A 23 -55.83 42.57 -13.96
N ASP A 24 -55.87 43.61 -13.12
CA ASP A 24 -55.83 45.00 -13.55
C ASP A 24 -54.41 45.34 -14.03
N MET A 25 -54.24 45.61 -15.32
CA MET A 25 -52.93 45.81 -15.94
C MET A 25 -52.35 47.21 -15.70
N GLU A 26 -53.17 48.18 -15.28
CA GLU A 26 -52.72 49.54 -14.99
C GLU A 26 -52.14 49.65 -13.56
N SER A 27 -52.73 48.90 -12.62
CA SER A 27 -52.32 48.90 -11.21
C SER A 27 -51.42 47.73 -10.82
N PHE A 28 -51.11 46.81 -11.74
CA PHE A 28 -50.27 45.65 -11.46
C PHE A 28 -48.84 46.05 -11.06
N LYS A 29 -48.52 45.90 -9.78
CA LYS A 29 -47.14 45.93 -9.28
C LYS A 29 -46.63 44.49 -9.21
N PRO A 30 -45.59 44.12 -9.98
CA PRO A 30 -45.02 42.79 -9.87
C PRO A 30 -44.57 42.56 -8.43
N ALA A 31 -44.83 41.35 -7.90
CA ALA A 31 -44.37 40.99 -6.58
C ALA A 31 -42.86 41.20 -6.51
N THR A 32 -42.39 41.94 -5.50
CA THR A 32 -40.96 42.14 -5.29
C THR A 32 -40.32 40.78 -5.14
N PRO A 33 -39.24 40.47 -5.89
CA PRO A 33 -38.60 39.17 -5.79
C PRO A 33 -38.16 38.95 -4.35
N PRO A 34 -38.31 37.73 -3.82
CA PRO A 34 -37.93 37.44 -2.45
C PRO A 34 -36.43 37.70 -2.26
N LEU A 35 -36.06 38.27 -1.11
CA LEU A 35 -34.72 38.84 -0.85
C LEU A 35 -33.57 37.90 -1.24
N TRP A 36 -33.70 36.59 -1.01
CA TRP A 36 -32.69 35.60 -1.38
C TRP A 36 -32.38 35.57 -2.88
N LYS A 37 -33.38 35.69 -3.78
CA LYS A 37 -33.13 35.76 -5.23
C LYS A 37 -32.33 37.01 -5.61
N ARG A 38 -32.50 38.10 -4.87
CA ARG A 38 -31.76 39.34 -5.07
C ARG A 38 -30.30 39.22 -4.61
N VAL A 39 -30.05 38.44 -3.55
CA VAL A 39 -28.72 38.14 -3.02
C VAL A 39 -27.97 37.17 -3.93
N PHE A 40 -28.58 36.05 -4.33
CA PHE A 40 -27.93 35.05 -5.19
C PHE A 40 -27.79 35.48 -6.66
N GLY A 41 -28.59 36.45 -7.12
CA GLY A 41 -28.50 37.01 -8.48
C GLY A 41 -27.39 38.06 -8.65
N ASN A 42 -26.70 38.46 -7.58
CA ASN A 42 -25.63 39.46 -7.67
C ASN A 42 -24.28 38.77 -7.97
N PRO A 43 -23.65 39.00 -9.14
CA PRO A 43 -22.39 38.36 -9.51
C PRO A 43 -21.24 38.71 -8.55
N LEU A 44 -21.28 39.87 -7.88
CA LEU A 44 -20.27 40.23 -6.88
C LEU A 44 -20.31 39.33 -5.65
N ILE A 45 -21.51 38.88 -5.25
CA ILE A 45 -21.67 37.96 -4.11
C ILE A 45 -21.20 36.55 -4.49
N GLN A 46 -21.43 36.13 -5.73
CA GLN A 46 -20.91 34.86 -6.22
C GLN A 46 -19.38 34.86 -6.28
N LEU A 47 -18.78 35.96 -6.73
CA LEU A 47 -17.33 36.11 -6.81
C LEU A 47 -16.70 36.17 -5.42
N SER A 48 -17.30 36.88 -4.46
CA SER A 48 -16.81 36.90 -3.08
C SER A 48 -16.89 35.54 -2.40
N LEU A 49 -17.98 34.79 -2.62
CA LEU A 49 -18.14 33.43 -2.11
C LEU A 49 -17.07 32.49 -2.66
N LEU A 50 -16.75 32.60 -3.96
CA LEU A 50 -15.72 31.78 -4.60
C LEU A 50 -14.34 32.06 -4.01
N VAL A 51 -13.99 33.33 -3.75
CA VAL A 51 -12.73 33.71 -3.10
C VAL A 51 -12.64 33.15 -1.68
N VAL A 52 -13.73 33.18 -0.90
CA VAL A 52 -13.77 32.60 0.45
C VAL A 52 -13.58 31.08 0.41
N ILE A 53 -14.22 30.39 -0.52
CA ILE A 53 -14.07 28.93 -0.67
C ILE A 53 -12.63 28.58 -1.08
N ALA A 54 -12.08 29.25 -2.09
CA ALA A 54 -10.72 29.00 -2.55
C ALA A 54 -9.68 29.30 -1.45
N GLY A 55 -9.86 30.41 -0.72
CA GLY A 55 -9.04 30.77 0.43
C GLY A 55 -9.13 29.74 1.57
N GLY A 56 -10.34 29.29 1.91
CA GLY A 56 -10.57 28.27 2.94
C GLY A 56 -9.91 26.93 2.61
N VAL A 57 -10.02 26.48 1.36
CA VAL A 57 -9.34 25.26 0.88
C VAL A 57 -7.82 25.43 0.95
N GLY A 58 -7.30 26.57 0.49
CA GLY A 58 -5.87 26.87 0.55
C GLY A 58 -5.32 26.85 1.99
N ILE A 59 -6.01 27.50 2.92
CA ILE A 59 -5.62 27.53 4.34
C ILE A 59 -5.69 26.12 4.95
N SER A 60 -6.72 25.33 4.62
CA SER A 60 -6.85 23.95 5.12
C SER A 60 -5.72 23.04 4.65
N LEU A 61 -5.34 23.13 3.36
CA LEU A 61 -4.20 22.39 2.81
C LEU A 61 -2.88 22.84 3.44
N TYR A 62 -2.71 24.15 3.67
CA TYR A 62 -1.53 24.68 4.34
C TYR A 62 -1.38 24.17 5.78
N GLN A 63 -2.47 24.18 6.55
CA GLN A 63 -2.48 23.64 7.92
C GLN A 63 -2.16 22.14 7.95
N LYS A 64 -2.73 21.34 7.03
CA LYS A 64 -2.38 19.91 6.90
C LYS A 64 -0.91 19.71 6.52
N GLY A 65 -0.34 20.58 5.69
CA GLY A 65 1.09 20.58 5.35
C GLY A 65 1.98 20.82 6.56
N GLN A 66 1.64 21.82 7.39
CA GLN A 66 2.35 22.14 8.63
C GLN A 66 2.33 20.97 9.63
N GLN A 67 1.18 20.32 9.84
CA GLN A 67 1.09 19.15 10.73
C GLN A 67 1.94 17.97 10.24
N ASN A 68 2.04 17.75 8.93
CA ASN A 68 2.91 16.72 8.38
C ASN A 68 4.40 17.06 8.56
N LEU A 69 4.77 18.34 8.43
CA LEU A 69 6.12 18.81 8.71
C LEU A 69 6.48 18.65 10.19
N GLU A 70 5.60 19.05 11.11
CA GLU A 70 5.82 18.86 12.56
C GLU A 70 5.98 17.39 12.92
N ARG A 71 5.18 16.49 12.33
CA ARG A 71 5.35 15.04 12.52
C ARG A 71 6.71 14.55 12.03
N ARG A 72 7.19 15.03 10.89
CA ARG A 72 8.51 14.68 10.35
C ARG A 72 9.65 15.22 11.23
N VAL A 73 9.53 16.46 11.70
CA VAL A 73 10.54 17.07 12.59
C VAL A 73 10.55 16.38 13.95
N ASN A 74 9.39 16.07 14.53
CA ASN A 74 9.30 15.33 15.79
C ASN A 74 9.84 13.90 15.66
N TYR A 75 9.58 13.23 14.54
CA TYR A 75 10.15 11.91 14.25
C TYR A 75 11.69 11.97 14.17
N LEU A 76 12.24 12.96 13.46
CA LEU A 76 13.68 13.18 13.40
C LEU A 76 14.28 13.53 14.77
N LYS A 77 13.56 14.28 15.61
CA LYS A 77 14.01 14.67 16.96
C LYS A 77 13.94 13.52 17.97
N SER A 78 12.99 12.59 17.84
CA SER A 78 12.88 11.42 18.72
C SER A 78 13.89 10.31 18.39
N THR A 79 14.30 10.18 17.13
CA THR A 79 15.27 9.16 16.70
C THR A 79 16.72 9.52 17.07
N VAL A 80 17.02 10.80 17.34
CA VAL A 80 18.35 11.25 17.79
C VAL A 80 18.36 11.46 19.31
N GLN A 81 18.04 10.42 20.09
CA GLN A 81 18.54 10.37 21.47
C GLN A 81 19.98 9.87 21.43
N ILE A 82 20.90 10.83 21.25
CA ILE A 82 22.32 10.62 21.53
C ILE A 82 22.37 10.25 23.01
N ASN A 83 22.53 8.97 23.30
CA ASN A 83 22.77 8.44 24.63
C ASN A 83 23.99 9.18 25.19
N PRO A 84 23.85 10.11 26.16
CA PRO A 84 25.01 10.76 26.73
C PRO A 84 25.72 9.71 27.56
N SER A 85 26.80 9.15 27.02
CA SER A 85 27.64 8.16 27.70
C SER A 85 27.95 8.60 29.13
N PRO A 86 27.52 7.86 30.17
CA PRO A 86 27.95 8.11 31.52
C PRO A 86 29.32 7.49 31.67
N ASN A 87 30.37 8.25 31.38
CA ASN A 87 31.73 7.81 31.65
C ASN A 87 32.54 8.95 32.26
N THR A 88 32.44 9.11 33.58
CA THR A 88 33.56 9.45 34.47
C THR A 88 33.15 9.10 35.91
N ALA A 89 33.56 7.91 36.36
CA ALA A 89 33.96 7.69 37.75
C ALA A 89 35.51 7.59 37.71
N PRO A 90 36.25 8.21 38.65
CA PRO A 90 36.43 7.56 39.95
C PRO A 90 36.66 8.52 41.14
N ALA A 91 36.23 8.13 42.35
CA ALA A 91 37.05 8.18 43.58
C ALA A 91 36.24 7.66 44.78
N ALA A 92 36.93 6.86 45.59
CA ALA A 92 36.45 6.19 46.78
C ALA A 92 36.21 7.13 47.98
N GLY A 93 35.25 6.76 48.83
CA GLY A 93 35.07 7.28 50.18
C GLY A 93 33.94 6.52 50.90
N PRO A 94 34.14 6.01 52.12
CA PRO A 94 33.20 5.10 52.79
C PRO A 94 32.17 5.82 53.67
N GLU A 95 31.21 5.03 54.14
CA GLU A 95 30.59 5.11 55.47
C GLU A 95 29.17 5.70 55.61
N ALA A 96 28.40 5.03 56.48
CA ALA A 96 27.15 5.42 57.17
C ALA A 96 25.78 5.15 56.48
N ALA A 97 25.31 3.92 56.68
CA ALA A 97 24.12 3.55 57.48
C ALA A 97 22.73 4.21 57.24
N GLU A 98 21.78 3.31 56.92
CA GLU A 98 20.44 3.14 57.55
C GLU A 98 19.23 4.04 57.13
N PRO A 99 17.95 3.62 57.36
CA PRO A 99 17.15 2.92 56.35
C PRO A 99 15.69 3.45 56.14
N SER A 100 15.00 2.81 55.19
CA SER A 100 13.52 2.59 55.14
C SER A 100 12.60 3.75 54.68
N PRO A 101 11.30 3.49 54.39
CA PRO A 101 10.74 2.55 53.39
C PRO A 101 9.59 3.23 52.57
N THR A 102 8.82 2.43 51.83
CA THR A 102 7.35 2.55 51.60
C THR A 102 6.89 2.77 50.14
N ASP A 103 6.21 1.73 49.66
CA ASP A 103 4.99 1.65 48.83
C ASP A 103 4.77 2.56 47.61
N GLN A 104 4.51 1.90 46.48
CA GLN A 104 3.23 2.00 45.74
C GLN A 104 3.28 1.01 44.56
N ALA A 105 2.57 -0.11 44.67
CA ALA A 105 1.15 -0.27 44.33
C ALA A 105 0.95 -0.62 42.85
N SER A 106 0.82 -1.93 42.62
CA SER A 106 0.18 -2.54 41.45
C SER A 106 -1.18 -1.92 41.17
N GLN A 107 -1.42 -1.52 39.92
CA GLN A 107 -2.75 -1.52 39.32
C GLN A 107 -2.66 -2.14 37.93
N GLU A 108 -3.13 -3.37 37.89
CA GLU A 108 -3.48 -4.16 36.72
C GLU A 108 -4.93 -3.84 36.33
N PRO A 109 -5.23 -3.41 35.11
CA PRO A 109 -6.60 -3.41 34.61
C PRO A 109 -6.88 -4.73 33.91
N GLN A 110 -7.60 -5.62 34.59
CA GLN A 110 -8.36 -6.69 33.95
C GLN A 110 -9.41 -6.06 33.03
N VAL A 111 -9.33 -6.36 31.74
CA VAL A 111 -10.44 -6.16 30.80
C VAL A 111 -11.00 -7.54 30.47
N ASP A 112 -12.08 -7.88 31.16
CA ASP A 112 -13.03 -8.91 30.76
C ASP A 112 -13.63 -8.54 29.40
N ALA A 113 -13.23 -9.24 28.35
CA ALA A 113 -13.94 -9.26 27.06
C ALA A 113 -14.33 -10.69 26.72
N LYS A 114 -15.40 -11.12 27.39
CA LYS A 114 -16.26 -12.23 27.02
C LYS A 114 -16.92 -11.87 25.70
N ASN A 115 -16.50 -12.50 24.59
CA ASN A 115 -17.23 -12.47 23.33
C ASN A 115 -17.37 -13.88 22.78
N ASP A 116 -18.61 -14.15 22.43
CA ASP A 116 -19.19 -15.46 22.21
C ASP A 116 -18.58 -16.20 21.01
N ALA A 117 -18.24 -17.46 21.27
CA ALA A 117 -18.00 -18.47 20.27
C ALA A 117 -19.33 -18.81 19.59
N ALA A 118 -19.51 -18.34 18.35
CA ALA A 118 -20.50 -18.90 17.45
C ALA A 118 -19.89 -20.11 16.74
N ASP A 119 -20.36 -21.29 17.15
CA ASP A 119 -20.15 -22.58 16.50
C ASP A 119 -20.55 -22.52 15.02
N GLY A 120 -19.54 -22.51 14.15
CA GLY A 120 -19.68 -22.76 12.73
C GLY A 120 -19.09 -24.12 12.38
N VAL A 121 -19.89 -25.18 12.54
CA VAL A 121 -19.59 -26.53 12.06
C VAL A 121 -19.49 -26.49 10.54
N VAL A 122 -18.27 -26.50 10.01
CA VAL A 122 -18.02 -26.71 8.57
C VAL A 122 -17.66 -28.17 8.38
N THR A 123 -18.60 -28.88 7.75
CA THR A 123 -18.52 -30.25 7.26
C THR A 123 -17.24 -30.51 6.48
N ALA A 124 -16.45 -31.47 6.96
CA ALA A 124 -15.29 -32.03 6.29
C ALA A 124 -15.69 -32.71 4.97
N TYR A 125 -15.25 -32.14 3.85
CA TYR A 125 -15.28 -32.85 2.57
C TYR A 125 -14.17 -33.91 2.56
N LYS A 126 -14.60 -35.16 2.55
CA LYS A 126 -13.80 -36.36 2.34
C LYS A 126 -13.33 -36.40 0.88
N VAL A 127 -12.10 -35.98 0.61
CA VAL A 127 -11.45 -36.14 -0.69
C VAL A 127 -10.84 -37.54 -0.76
N ALA A 128 -11.24 -38.29 -1.78
CA ALA A 128 -10.77 -39.65 -2.06
C ALA A 128 -9.30 -39.65 -2.52
N ALA A 129 -8.56 -40.65 -2.04
CA ALA A 129 -7.19 -40.95 -2.49
C ALA A 129 -7.19 -41.63 -3.88
N PRO A 130 -6.05 -41.60 -4.60
CA PRO A 130 -5.99 -41.64 -6.06
C PRO A 130 -5.92 -43.05 -6.67
N ALA A 131 -6.43 -43.18 -7.90
CA ALA A 131 -6.21 -44.35 -8.75
C ALA A 131 -4.84 -44.25 -9.48
N PRO A 132 -4.13 -45.37 -9.70
CA PRO A 132 -2.75 -45.37 -10.19
C PRO A 132 -2.61 -45.47 -11.72
N ALA A 133 -1.50 -44.90 -12.19
CA ALA A 133 -0.67 -45.28 -13.33
C ALA A 133 -1.18 -45.09 -14.78
N ALA A 134 -0.44 -44.26 -15.52
CA ALA A 134 0.06 -44.59 -16.85
C ALA A 134 1.36 -43.80 -17.13
N SER A 135 2.48 -44.52 -17.27
CA SER A 135 3.73 -44.01 -17.82
C SER A 135 3.62 -43.85 -19.35
N PRO A 136 4.36 -42.91 -19.93
CA PRO A 136 5.17 -43.29 -21.09
C PRO A 136 6.60 -42.75 -21.04
N THR A 137 7.50 -43.72 -21.24
CA THR A 137 8.68 -43.76 -22.11
C THR A 137 9.27 -42.45 -22.64
N ALA A 138 10.58 -42.35 -22.42
CA ALA A 138 11.53 -41.36 -22.88
C ALA A 138 11.53 -41.12 -24.40
N SER A 139 11.81 -39.87 -24.77
CA SER A 139 12.54 -39.52 -25.99
C SER A 139 13.53 -38.42 -25.67
N ALA A 140 14.82 -38.76 -25.79
CA ALA A 140 15.91 -37.82 -25.78
C ALA A 140 15.90 -37.00 -27.07
N THR A 141 16.09 -35.69 -26.97
CA THR A 141 16.56 -34.87 -28.10
C THR A 141 17.48 -33.78 -27.56
N ALA A 142 18.62 -33.66 -28.22
CA ALA A 142 19.78 -32.87 -27.85
C ALA A 142 19.54 -31.36 -27.89
N SER A 143 20.42 -30.66 -27.18
CA SER A 143 20.59 -29.20 -27.02
C SER A 143 20.46 -28.37 -28.30
N PRO A 144 20.30 -27.05 -28.14
CA PRO A 144 21.50 -26.23 -28.31
C PRO A 144 21.80 -25.32 -27.13
N THR A 145 23.08 -25.30 -26.84
CA THR A 145 23.88 -24.42 -25.99
C THR A 145 23.46 -22.95 -26.10
N GLY A 146 22.65 -22.49 -25.16
CA GLY A 146 22.45 -21.07 -24.88
C GLY A 146 23.36 -20.67 -23.73
N THR A 147 24.38 -19.87 -24.03
CA THR A 147 25.37 -19.35 -23.10
C THR A 147 24.70 -18.42 -22.07
N GLU A 148 24.11 -18.99 -21.02
CA GLU A 148 23.82 -18.26 -19.78
C GLU A 148 25.15 -17.85 -19.18
N LYS A 149 25.53 -16.58 -19.42
CA LYS A 149 26.49 -15.88 -18.58
C LYS A 149 25.88 -15.74 -17.19
N SER A 150 25.95 -16.82 -16.42
CA SER A 150 25.84 -16.81 -14.97
C SER A 150 26.80 -15.73 -14.47
N ALA A 151 26.23 -14.68 -13.89
CA ALA A 151 26.95 -13.59 -13.24
C ALA A 151 27.99 -14.21 -12.30
N ARG A 152 29.26 -14.14 -12.71
CA ARG A 152 30.38 -14.71 -11.97
C ARG A 152 30.59 -13.83 -10.75
N ALA A 153 30.29 -14.41 -9.59
CA ALA A 153 30.50 -13.87 -8.26
C ALA A 153 31.87 -13.18 -8.14
N VAL A 154 31.85 -11.85 -8.16
CA VAL A 154 32.90 -11.06 -7.53
C VAL A 154 32.52 -11.01 -6.06
N ALA A 155 32.99 -12.01 -5.31
CA ALA A 155 32.88 -12.06 -3.86
C ALA A 155 33.75 -10.94 -3.28
N LYS A 156 33.24 -9.72 -3.31
CA LYS A 156 33.63 -8.67 -2.37
C LYS A 156 32.80 -8.91 -1.12
N ASN A 157 33.45 -8.91 0.03
CA ASN A 157 32.86 -9.01 1.37
C ASN A 157 31.99 -7.79 1.72
N GLU A 158 31.22 -7.29 0.77
CA GLU A 158 30.33 -6.16 0.95
C GLU A 158 28.95 -6.71 1.36
N ALA A 159 28.34 -6.05 2.35
CA ALA A 159 26.99 -6.39 2.75
C ALA A 159 26.05 -6.17 1.56
N HIS A 160 25.10 -7.07 1.34
CA HIS A 160 24.20 -6.99 0.20
C HIS A 160 22.76 -7.33 0.59
N LEU A 161 21.83 -6.78 -0.18
CA LEU A 161 20.42 -7.07 -0.09
C LEU A 161 20.05 -8.03 -1.22
N VAL A 162 19.35 -9.10 -0.86
CA VAL A 162 18.80 -10.06 -1.81
C VAL A 162 17.29 -9.93 -1.81
N VAL A 163 16.70 -9.74 -2.98
CA VAL A 163 15.26 -9.64 -3.17
C VAL A 163 14.80 -10.81 -4.02
N TYR A 164 13.87 -11.60 -3.48
CA TYR A 164 13.26 -12.73 -4.18
C TYR A 164 11.81 -12.39 -4.49
N TYR A 165 11.44 -12.50 -5.75
CA TYR A 165 10.05 -12.44 -6.20
C TYR A 165 9.57 -13.87 -6.39
N ALA A 166 8.52 -14.27 -5.68
CA ALA A 166 8.14 -15.67 -5.60
C ALA A 166 6.62 -15.86 -5.68
N GLU A 167 6.23 -17.00 -6.21
CA GLU A 167 4.89 -17.56 -6.05
C GLU A 167 4.88 -18.48 -4.82
N VAL A 168 3.99 -18.21 -3.88
CA VAL A 168 3.90 -18.96 -2.61
C VAL A 168 2.52 -19.59 -2.48
N GLY A 169 2.47 -20.92 -2.34
CA GLY A 169 1.22 -21.62 -2.06
C GLY A 169 0.58 -21.14 -0.75
N ARG A 170 -0.75 -21.03 -0.72
CA ARG A 170 -1.50 -20.41 0.39
C ARG A 170 -1.25 -21.05 1.76
N GLY A 171 -1.07 -22.38 1.81
CA GLY A 171 -0.70 -23.10 3.03
C GLY A 171 0.66 -22.67 3.59
N SER A 172 1.66 -22.48 2.73
CA SER A 172 2.99 -22.00 3.12
C SER A 172 2.96 -20.52 3.50
N LEU A 173 2.17 -19.70 2.78
CA LEU A 173 1.98 -18.29 3.13
C LEU A 173 1.36 -18.15 4.54
N ASN A 174 0.32 -18.94 4.86
CA ASN A 174 -0.29 -18.93 6.20
C ASN A 174 0.73 -19.29 7.29
N ALA A 175 1.61 -20.26 7.02
CA ALA A 175 2.69 -20.62 7.95
C ALA A 175 3.73 -19.49 8.12
N ILE A 176 4.08 -18.81 7.03
CA ILE A 176 4.98 -17.63 7.04
C ILE A 176 4.36 -16.49 7.86
N MET A 177 3.10 -16.16 7.61
CA MET A 177 2.36 -15.13 8.35
C MET A 177 2.23 -15.50 9.84
N GLY A 178 1.97 -16.78 10.16
CA GLY A 178 1.94 -17.28 11.53
C GLY A 178 3.29 -17.14 12.23
N ALA A 179 4.38 -17.53 11.57
CA ALA A 179 5.74 -17.37 12.10
C ALA A 179 6.08 -15.89 12.31
N SER A 180 5.63 -15.01 11.42
CA SER A 180 5.85 -13.58 11.53
C SER A 180 5.11 -12.94 12.69
N ARG A 181 3.86 -13.34 12.95
CA ARG A 181 3.09 -12.86 14.12
C ARG A 181 3.81 -13.15 15.44
N ASN A 182 4.53 -14.27 15.52
CA ASN A 182 5.32 -14.62 16.71
C ASN A 182 6.54 -13.72 16.94
N THR A 183 6.95 -12.92 15.95
CA THR A 183 8.04 -11.94 16.11
C THR A 183 7.57 -10.61 16.69
N GLY A 184 6.25 -10.38 16.78
CA GLY A 184 5.68 -9.08 17.16
C GLY A 184 5.77 -8.00 16.08
N GLN A 185 6.40 -8.29 14.94
CA GLN A 185 6.59 -7.35 13.82
C GLN A 185 5.83 -7.79 12.57
N PHE A 186 4.54 -8.12 12.75
CA PHE A 186 3.63 -8.45 11.65
C PHE A 186 2.65 -7.32 11.43
N MET A 187 2.55 -6.86 10.19
CA MET A 187 1.64 -5.80 9.76
C MET A 187 0.62 -6.38 8.78
N ASN A 188 -0.66 -6.15 9.05
CA ASN A 188 -1.75 -6.55 8.17
C ASN A 188 -2.55 -5.32 7.77
N PHE A 189 -2.51 -4.97 6.50
CA PHE A 189 -3.29 -3.91 5.92
C PHE A 189 -4.46 -4.50 5.14
N ASN A 190 -5.37 -3.66 4.68
CA ASN A 190 -6.53 -4.12 3.92
C ASN A 190 -6.14 -4.86 2.63
N ASP A 191 -5.05 -4.41 1.99
CA ASP A 191 -4.67 -4.85 0.64
C ASP A 191 -3.41 -5.72 0.62
N TYR A 192 -2.63 -5.76 1.71
CA TYR A 192 -1.36 -6.47 1.76
C TYR A 192 -0.96 -6.81 3.18
N ALA A 193 -0.07 -7.79 3.32
CA ALA A 193 0.54 -8.15 4.59
C ALA A 193 2.06 -8.08 4.49
N ALA A 194 2.69 -7.74 5.61
CA ALA A 194 4.14 -7.62 5.69
C ALA A 194 4.64 -8.10 7.05
N GLY A 195 5.90 -8.53 7.12
CA GLY A 195 6.51 -8.74 8.41
C GLY A 195 7.83 -9.47 8.38
N ILE A 196 8.39 -9.66 9.58
CA ILE A 196 9.65 -10.37 9.76
C ILE A 196 9.44 -11.87 9.63
N LEU A 197 10.34 -12.51 8.89
CA LEU A 197 10.38 -13.94 8.67
C LEU A 197 11.59 -14.53 9.38
N PRO A 198 11.42 -15.33 10.45
CA PRO A 198 12.54 -16.02 11.06
C PRO A 198 13.11 -17.05 10.08
N THR A 199 14.44 -17.19 10.03
CA THR A 199 15.13 -18.22 9.22
C THR A 199 14.71 -18.20 7.75
N VAL A 200 14.97 -17.08 7.08
CA VAL A 200 14.54 -16.81 5.70
C VAL A 200 14.93 -17.94 4.73
N ASP A 201 16.14 -18.47 4.82
CA ASP A 201 16.64 -19.59 3.99
C ASP A 201 15.73 -20.82 4.04
N SER A 202 15.31 -21.21 5.24
CA SER A 202 14.48 -22.41 5.45
C SER A 202 13.06 -22.24 4.91
N ASN A 203 12.59 -20.99 4.82
CA ASN A 203 11.27 -20.68 4.31
C ASN A 203 11.29 -20.57 2.79
N ILE A 204 12.26 -19.87 2.21
CA ILE A 204 12.39 -19.67 0.76
C ILE A 204 12.60 -20.99 0.01
N ASN A 205 13.35 -21.93 0.61
CA ASN A 205 13.64 -23.23 -0.01
C ASN A 205 12.52 -24.29 0.15
N ARG A 206 11.32 -23.90 0.59
CA ARG A 206 10.19 -24.84 0.70
C ARG A 206 9.67 -25.23 -0.69
N PRO A 207 9.23 -26.48 -0.91
CA PRO A 207 8.79 -26.96 -2.22
C PRO A 207 7.51 -26.28 -2.74
N GLN A 208 6.73 -25.62 -1.88
CA GLN A 208 5.55 -24.85 -2.29
C GLN A 208 5.87 -23.38 -2.64
N ILE A 209 7.14 -23.01 -2.65
CA ILE A 209 7.62 -21.68 -3.06
C ILE A 209 8.36 -21.85 -4.39
N THR A 210 7.93 -21.09 -5.39
CA THR A 210 8.60 -21.03 -6.69
C THR A 210 9.21 -19.66 -6.85
N ILE A 211 10.54 -19.59 -6.91
CA ILE A 211 11.25 -18.34 -7.15
C ILE A 211 11.12 -17.98 -8.62
N LEU A 212 10.53 -16.83 -8.87
CA LEU A 212 10.30 -16.29 -10.21
C LEU A 212 11.50 -15.47 -10.66
N HIS A 213 12.02 -14.63 -9.75
CA HIS A 213 13.14 -13.75 -10.01
C HIS A 213 13.96 -13.52 -8.74
N LYS A 214 15.27 -13.36 -8.87
CA LYS A 214 16.20 -13.08 -7.78
C LYS A 214 17.11 -11.92 -8.17
N GLU A 215 17.20 -10.93 -7.31
CA GLU A 215 18.12 -9.79 -7.45
C GLU A 215 19.03 -9.69 -6.25
N GLU A 216 20.25 -9.24 -6.49
CA GLU A 216 21.25 -8.99 -5.46
C GLU A 216 21.88 -7.63 -5.70
N ARG A 217 21.93 -6.80 -4.65
CA ARG A 217 22.57 -5.48 -4.71
C ARG A 217 23.46 -5.27 -3.50
N ALA A 218 24.72 -4.92 -3.77
CA ALA A 218 25.64 -4.47 -2.73
C ALA A 218 25.13 -3.18 -2.08
N LEU A 219 25.31 -3.07 -0.77
CA LEU A 219 25.06 -1.86 0.01
C LEU A 219 26.34 -1.02 -0.01
N ASP A 220 26.52 -0.21 -1.05
CA ASP A 220 27.71 0.62 -1.28
C ASP A 220 27.66 1.98 -0.55
N GLY A 221 26.84 2.08 0.50
CA GLY A 221 26.59 3.33 1.24
C GLY A 221 25.53 4.21 0.60
N ALA A 222 24.93 3.82 -0.53
CA ALA A 222 23.73 4.46 -1.04
C ALA A 222 22.56 4.24 -0.05
N GLY A 223 22.02 5.34 0.49
CA GLY A 223 20.85 5.29 1.36
C GLY A 223 19.57 4.84 0.65
N THR A 224 19.56 4.78 -0.69
CA THR A 224 18.38 4.37 -1.46
C THR A 224 18.73 3.38 -2.57
N ILE A 225 17.95 2.29 -2.67
CA ILE A 225 18.07 1.28 -3.73
C ILE A 225 16.73 1.15 -4.43
N GLN A 226 16.74 1.04 -5.76
CA GLN A 226 15.53 0.92 -6.56
C GLN A 226 15.64 -0.21 -7.59
N TRP A 227 14.58 -1.01 -7.70
CA TRP A 227 14.36 -1.93 -8.81
C TRP A 227 13.07 -1.56 -9.53
N SER A 228 13.04 -1.64 -10.86
CA SER A 228 11.84 -1.36 -11.65
C SER A 228 11.65 -2.40 -12.73
N TYR A 229 10.45 -2.96 -12.79
CA TYR A 229 9.98 -3.90 -13.80
C TYR A 229 8.71 -3.33 -14.40
N SER A 230 8.83 -2.63 -15.53
CA SER A 230 7.70 -2.00 -16.20
C SER A 230 7.76 -2.19 -17.72
N ILE A 231 6.57 -2.18 -18.32
CA ILE A 231 6.37 -2.04 -19.77
C ILE A 231 5.54 -0.79 -20.02
N LYS A 232 5.65 -0.21 -21.21
CA LYS A 232 4.80 0.92 -21.61
C LYS A 232 3.42 0.40 -22.04
N ASP A 233 2.34 1.08 -21.66
CA ASP A 233 1.01 0.73 -22.16
C ASP A 233 0.96 0.98 -23.67
N ARG A 234 0.37 0.04 -24.41
CA ARG A 234 0.31 0.10 -25.87
C ARG A 234 -0.64 1.18 -26.37
N ARG A 235 -1.69 1.46 -25.59
CA ARG A 235 -2.67 2.52 -25.89
C ARG A 235 -2.14 3.90 -25.55
N ASP A 236 -1.35 4.00 -24.48
CA ASP A 236 -0.76 5.24 -24.00
C ASP A 236 0.69 5.01 -23.52
N PRO A 237 1.69 5.24 -24.39
CA PRO A 237 3.09 5.02 -24.05
C PRO A 237 3.64 5.93 -22.94
N THR A 238 2.87 6.91 -22.48
CA THR A 238 3.24 7.75 -21.32
C THR A 238 2.99 7.04 -19.99
N ILE A 239 2.20 5.97 -20.00
CA ILE A 239 1.88 5.15 -18.84
C ILE A 239 2.80 3.94 -18.82
N GLU A 240 3.47 3.72 -17.68
CA GLU A 240 4.24 2.51 -17.41
C GLU A 240 3.44 1.57 -16.50
N ILE A 241 3.20 0.35 -16.97
CA ILE A 241 2.51 -0.71 -16.22
C ILE A 241 3.58 -1.63 -15.65
N GLY A 242 3.53 -1.87 -14.34
CA GLY A 242 4.54 -2.69 -13.70
C GLY A 242 4.67 -2.50 -12.19
N LEU A 243 5.84 -2.87 -11.70
CA LEU A 243 6.21 -2.90 -10.30
C LEU A 243 7.54 -2.18 -10.09
N THR A 244 7.58 -1.25 -9.15
CA THR A 244 8.81 -0.58 -8.73
C THR A 244 8.99 -0.79 -7.23
N THR A 245 10.17 -1.21 -6.84
CA THR A 245 10.55 -1.51 -5.46
C THR A 245 11.57 -0.48 -5.02
N PHE A 246 11.27 0.29 -3.98
CA PHE A 246 12.14 1.29 -3.37
C PHE A 246 12.54 0.86 -1.97
N PHE A 247 13.83 0.95 -1.68
CA PHE A 247 14.38 0.79 -0.34
C PHE A 247 15.05 2.08 0.07
N GLU A 248 14.75 2.54 1.27
CA GLU A 248 15.44 3.62 1.96
C GLU A 248 16.10 3.01 3.20
N ILE A 249 17.42 2.88 3.15
CA ILE A 249 18.24 2.31 4.21
C ILE A 249 18.55 3.43 5.19
N ASN A 250 18.02 3.30 6.41
CA ASN A 250 18.20 4.29 7.46
C ASN A 250 19.46 3.98 8.28
N GLU A 251 19.67 2.71 8.61
CA GLU A 251 20.71 2.28 9.53
C GLU A 251 21.18 0.86 9.22
N ILE A 252 22.50 0.67 9.26
CA ILE A 252 23.16 -0.64 9.23
C ILE A 252 24.00 -0.74 10.50
N GLU A 253 23.50 -1.47 11.50
CA GLU A 253 24.20 -1.65 12.77
C GLU A 253 24.53 -3.14 12.98
N GLY A 254 25.81 -3.48 12.86
CA GLY A 254 26.32 -4.81 13.13
C GLY A 254 25.78 -5.89 12.19
N ASN A 255 24.68 -6.53 12.56
CA ASN A 255 24.01 -7.58 11.78
C ASN A 255 22.52 -7.24 11.55
N THR A 256 22.14 -5.99 11.78
CA THR A 256 20.78 -5.50 11.67
C THR A 256 20.73 -4.41 10.62
N LEU A 257 19.78 -4.54 9.70
CA LEU A 257 19.46 -3.57 8.66
C LEU A 257 18.07 -3.00 8.93
N ARG A 258 17.97 -1.69 9.09
CA ARG A 258 16.71 -0.98 9.28
C ARG A 258 16.44 -0.03 8.13
N GLY A 259 15.19 0.02 7.69
CA GLY A 259 14.83 0.87 6.57
C GLY A 259 13.33 0.94 6.32
N ASN A 260 13.01 1.71 5.29
CA ASN A 260 11.68 1.77 4.70
C ASN A 260 11.71 1.05 3.36
N LEU A 261 10.66 0.28 3.10
CA LEU A 261 10.36 -0.36 1.83
C LEU A 261 9.11 0.30 1.27
N GLU A 262 9.11 0.64 0.00
CA GLU A 262 7.91 1.05 -0.72
C GLU A 262 7.80 0.27 -2.02
N ILE A 263 6.72 -0.50 -2.17
CA ILE A 263 6.37 -1.08 -3.46
C ILE A 263 5.35 -0.19 -4.13
N GLN A 264 5.65 0.26 -5.33
CA GLN A 264 4.70 0.97 -6.18
C GLN A 264 4.28 0.05 -7.33
N ARG A 265 2.97 -0.12 -7.48
CA ARG A 265 2.38 -0.88 -8.58
C ARG A 265 1.55 0.05 -9.43
N THR A 266 1.80 0.09 -10.73
CA THR A 266 0.90 0.72 -11.70
C THR A 266 0.22 -0.38 -12.50
N TRP A 267 -1.10 -0.53 -12.36
CA TRP A 267 -1.87 -1.65 -12.91
C TRP A 267 -3.25 -1.25 -13.41
N LYS A 268 -3.87 -2.04 -14.30
CA LYS A 268 -5.28 -1.89 -14.66
C LYS A 268 -6.15 -2.64 -13.65
N ASP A 269 -6.71 -1.92 -12.69
CA ASP A 269 -7.57 -2.47 -11.64
C ASP A 269 -9.05 -2.23 -11.98
N PRO A 270 -9.97 -3.15 -11.60
CA PRO A 270 -11.39 -2.92 -11.74
C PRO A 270 -11.85 -1.81 -10.80
N THR A 271 -12.66 -0.89 -11.31
CA THR A 271 -13.34 0.15 -10.54
C THR A 271 -14.70 -0.34 -10.04
N PRO A 272 -15.32 0.33 -9.05
CA PRO A 272 -16.66 -0.04 -8.57
C PRO A 272 -17.75 -0.03 -9.67
N SER A 273 -17.52 0.67 -10.79
CA SER A 273 -18.43 0.68 -11.94
C SER A 273 -18.21 -0.50 -12.90
N GLY A 274 -17.23 -1.37 -12.64
CA GLY A 274 -16.88 -2.51 -13.49
C GLY A 274 -15.95 -2.16 -14.66
N ASN A 275 -15.54 -0.90 -14.79
CA ASN A 275 -14.53 -0.50 -15.78
C ASN A 275 -13.12 -0.81 -15.26
N PHE A 276 -12.14 -0.93 -16.15
CA PHE A 276 -10.74 -1.08 -15.76
C PHE A 276 -10.01 0.24 -15.98
N GLU A 277 -9.40 0.75 -14.92
CA GLU A 277 -8.62 1.99 -14.96
C GLU A 277 -7.20 1.73 -14.49
N VAL A 278 -6.24 2.45 -15.07
CA VAL A 278 -4.86 2.40 -14.60
C VAL A 278 -4.78 3.09 -13.25
N GLN A 279 -4.45 2.34 -12.21
CA GLN A 279 -4.25 2.83 -10.86
C GLN A 279 -2.80 2.63 -10.45
N ARG A 280 -2.23 3.66 -9.82
CA ARG A 280 -0.96 3.58 -9.12
C ARG A 280 -1.23 3.39 -7.63
N LYS A 281 -0.86 2.24 -7.10
CA LYS A 281 -0.96 1.89 -5.67
C LYS A 281 0.44 1.84 -5.04
N SER A 282 0.53 2.24 -3.79
CA SER A 282 1.77 2.22 -3.01
C SER A 282 1.56 1.36 -1.75
N PHE A 283 2.53 0.50 -1.46
CA PHE A 283 2.54 -0.43 -0.34
C PHE A 283 3.79 -0.16 0.51
N PRO A 284 3.71 0.78 1.46
CA PRO A 284 4.83 1.13 2.32
C PRO A 284 4.98 0.15 3.48
N ALA A 285 6.20 -0.23 3.82
CA ALA A 285 6.46 -1.03 5.01
C ALA A 285 7.78 -0.61 5.66
N ILE A 286 7.84 -0.68 6.98
CA ILE A 286 9.08 -0.47 7.74
C ILE A 286 9.64 -1.86 8.04
N PHE A 287 10.95 -2.04 7.91
CA PHE A 287 11.59 -3.32 8.17
C PHE A 287 12.82 -3.19 9.09
N GLU A 288 13.05 -4.23 9.87
CA GLU A 288 14.24 -4.45 10.68
C GLU A 288 14.71 -5.90 10.49
N ILE A 289 15.64 -6.09 9.58
CA ILE A 289 16.15 -7.42 9.22
C ILE A 289 17.45 -7.66 9.99
N GLY A 290 17.46 -8.67 10.86
CA GLY A 290 18.69 -9.21 11.45
C GLY A 290 19.30 -10.28 10.55
N GLY A 291 20.59 -10.60 10.68
CA GLY A 291 21.28 -11.48 9.72
C GLY A 291 20.90 -12.97 9.71
N ARG A 292 19.78 -13.36 10.34
CA ARG A 292 19.13 -14.67 10.11
C ARG A 292 17.61 -14.54 9.90
N THR A 293 17.09 -13.33 9.97
CA THR A 293 15.71 -13.04 9.64
C THR A 293 15.65 -12.50 8.22
N GLY A 294 14.48 -12.58 7.62
CA GLY A 294 14.16 -11.86 6.40
C GLY A 294 12.96 -10.98 6.65
N PHE A 295 12.54 -10.29 5.62
CA PHE A 295 11.26 -9.58 5.57
C PHE A 295 10.45 -10.16 4.41
N PHE A 296 9.13 -10.20 4.54
CA PHE A 296 8.26 -10.55 3.42
C PHE A 296 7.14 -9.54 3.26
N LEU A 297 6.65 -9.44 2.02
CA LEU A 297 5.49 -8.65 1.64
C LEU A 297 4.61 -9.48 0.70
N ALA A 298 3.31 -9.60 0.98
CA ALA A 298 2.35 -10.41 0.22
C ALA A 298 1.10 -9.60 -0.13
N GLY A 299 0.44 -9.94 -1.25
CA GLY A 299 -0.80 -9.27 -1.70
C GLY A 299 -0.59 -8.06 -2.61
N VAL A 300 0.66 -7.76 -2.98
CA VAL A 300 0.96 -6.61 -3.85
C VAL A 300 0.59 -6.83 -5.31
N MET A 301 0.37 -8.05 -5.77
CA MET A 301 0.01 -8.37 -7.17
C MET A 301 -1.44 -8.86 -7.24
N PRO A 302 -2.28 -8.36 -8.17
CA PRO A 302 -3.62 -8.88 -8.31
C PRO A 302 -3.60 -10.22 -9.06
N ALA A 303 -4.42 -11.18 -8.62
CA ALA A 303 -4.56 -12.50 -9.26
C ALA A 303 -5.12 -12.45 -10.69
N GLN A 304 -5.84 -11.38 -11.02
CA GLN A 304 -6.44 -11.16 -12.33
C GLN A 304 -5.73 -10.02 -13.06
N SER A 305 -5.21 -10.33 -14.23
CA SER A 305 -4.69 -9.36 -15.20
C SER A 305 -5.75 -9.18 -16.29
N ASN A 306 -6.25 -7.96 -16.48
CA ASN A 306 -7.02 -7.58 -17.66
C ASN A 306 -6.18 -6.71 -18.61
N LEU A 307 -4.89 -7.03 -18.69
CA LEU A 307 -3.96 -6.33 -19.56
C LEU A 307 -3.99 -6.96 -20.94
N GLU A 308 -4.15 -6.13 -21.98
CA GLU A 308 -4.10 -6.59 -23.37
C GLU A 308 -2.72 -7.12 -23.76
N ASN A 309 -1.67 -6.69 -23.04
CA ASN A 309 -0.27 -7.02 -23.29
C ASN A 309 0.25 -8.07 -22.30
N ASP A 310 -0.59 -9.01 -21.85
CA ASP A 310 -0.20 -10.02 -20.86
C ASP A 310 1.05 -10.82 -21.31
N ASP A 311 1.20 -11.05 -22.62
CA ASP A 311 2.36 -11.75 -23.19
C ASP A 311 3.68 -10.97 -23.11
N GLU A 312 3.65 -9.65 -23.33
CA GLU A 312 4.85 -8.81 -23.20
C GLU A 312 5.25 -8.66 -21.73
N LEU A 313 4.26 -8.53 -20.85
CA LEU A 313 4.49 -8.39 -19.42
C LEU A 313 5.09 -9.67 -18.83
N THR A 314 4.52 -10.82 -19.17
CA THR A 314 4.98 -12.14 -18.71
C THR A 314 6.31 -12.58 -19.32
N ALA A 315 6.86 -11.81 -20.28
CA ALA A 315 8.24 -11.97 -20.73
C ALA A 315 9.25 -11.54 -19.64
N ILE A 316 8.83 -10.69 -18.70
CA ILE A 316 9.63 -10.34 -17.51
C ILE A 316 9.38 -11.38 -16.43
N ASP A 317 10.47 -11.90 -15.85
CA ASP A 317 10.45 -13.03 -14.91
C ASP A 317 9.49 -12.84 -13.73
N VAL A 318 9.48 -11.65 -13.13
CA VAL A 318 8.61 -11.30 -12.00
C VAL A 318 7.12 -11.49 -12.32
N PHE A 319 6.71 -11.24 -13.58
CA PHE A 319 5.32 -11.33 -14.00
C PHE A 319 4.93 -12.69 -14.57
N LYS A 320 5.85 -13.67 -14.63
CA LYS A 320 5.51 -15.05 -15.02
C LYS A 320 4.45 -15.67 -14.13
N ILE A 321 4.30 -15.19 -12.89
CA ILE A 321 3.24 -15.59 -11.97
C ILE A 321 1.83 -15.41 -12.55
N LEU A 322 1.64 -14.42 -13.44
CA LEU A 322 0.35 -14.19 -14.07
C LEU A 322 -0.08 -15.34 -14.95
N ARG A 323 0.83 -16.23 -15.38
CA ARG A 323 0.52 -17.45 -16.13
C ARG A 323 0.24 -18.66 -15.22
N SER A 324 0.51 -18.56 -13.92
CA SER A 324 0.28 -19.67 -12.98
C SER A 324 -1.23 -19.92 -12.81
N PRO A 325 -1.71 -21.15 -13.09
CA PRO A 325 -3.09 -21.53 -12.82
C PRO A 325 -3.45 -21.41 -11.34
N ARG A 326 -2.48 -21.69 -10.45
CA ARG A 326 -2.70 -21.64 -8.99
C ARG A 326 -2.88 -20.21 -8.51
N PHE A 327 -2.11 -19.28 -9.07
CA PHE A 327 -2.23 -17.86 -8.73
C PHE A 327 -3.57 -17.31 -9.21
N ARG A 328 -3.96 -17.61 -10.45
CA ARG A 328 -5.27 -17.23 -11.01
C ARG A 328 -6.45 -17.83 -10.24
N ALA A 329 -6.28 -19.04 -9.68
CA ALA A 329 -7.28 -19.70 -8.84
C ALA A 329 -7.32 -19.17 -7.40
N GLY A 330 -6.32 -18.39 -6.96
CA GLY A 330 -6.18 -17.93 -5.58
C GLY A 330 -5.64 -18.98 -4.60
N ASP A 331 -5.00 -20.04 -5.14
CA ASP A 331 -4.33 -21.10 -4.38
C ASP A 331 -2.88 -20.77 -4.03
N SER A 332 -2.32 -19.75 -4.67
CA SER A 332 -1.02 -19.17 -4.40
C SER A 332 -1.10 -17.64 -4.44
N GLU A 333 -0.06 -17.00 -3.94
CA GLU A 333 0.05 -15.55 -3.81
C GLU A 333 1.43 -15.07 -4.30
N PHE A 334 1.49 -13.83 -4.77
CA PHE A 334 2.76 -13.18 -5.08
C PHE A 334 3.39 -12.64 -3.79
N VAL A 335 4.62 -13.07 -3.51
CA VAL A 335 5.34 -12.68 -2.30
C VAL A 335 6.73 -12.18 -2.66
N ILE A 336 7.10 -11.05 -2.08
CA ILE A 336 8.46 -10.49 -2.15
C ILE A 336 9.14 -10.85 -0.84
N PHE A 337 10.25 -11.60 -0.90
CA PHE A 337 11.14 -11.84 0.23
C PHE A 337 12.37 -10.96 0.13
N ILE A 338 12.85 -10.50 1.27
CA ILE A 338 14.01 -9.65 1.40
C ILE A 338 14.93 -10.27 2.44
N GLU A 339 16.18 -10.46 2.06
CA GLU A 339 17.22 -11.04 2.88
C GLU A 339 18.40 -10.07 2.94
N PHE A 340 18.91 -9.83 4.14
CA PHE A 340 20.13 -9.06 4.36
C PHE A 340 21.28 -10.03 4.61
N VAL A 341 22.26 -10.02 3.71
CA VAL A 341 23.45 -10.85 3.82
C VAL A 341 24.63 -9.96 4.19
N LYS A 342 25.20 -10.23 5.36
CA LYS A 342 26.37 -9.51 5.83
C LYS A 342 27.61 -9.95 5.04
N GLY A 343 28.43 -8.98 4.64
CA GLY A 343 29.77 -9.23 4.11
C GLY A 343 30.71 -9.77 5.20
N ASN A 344 31.57 -10.72 4.84
CA ASN A 344 32.47 -11.42 5.76
C ASN A 344 33.63 -10.57 6.30
#